data_AF-A0A4R5NPR9-F1
#
_entry.id   AF-A0A4R5NPR9-F1
#
_cell.length_a   1.000
_cell.length_b   1.000
_cell.length_c   1.000
_cell.angle_alpha   90.00
_cell.angle_beta   90.00
_cell.angle_gamma   90.00
#
_symmetry.space_group_name_H-M   'P 1'
#
loop_
_entity.id
_entity.type
_entity.pdbx_description
1 polymer ?
#
loop_
_entity_poly.entity_id
_entity_poly.type
_entity_poly.pdbx_seq_one_letter_code
_entity_poly.pdbx_strand_id
1 'polypeptide(L)'
;MQEQNTTVREKGHHLTSFERGRIATLHSQGYSNRAIARVIGVCHQTISNELRRGEIDQVKKVNGQRQYHREYSPEAAQVKYEANRMSCHRPLKLAGVADFINYFTAHLHQDGWSPDAAVGRAKLEGLYQPEEMVSTKTLYHYIDAQLLEVRNLDLLEKNRRRTKHHHSPKHKRLAGRSIEERPKSIDQRQEFGHFELDTVVGKRNGQESVILTLIERQSRCQILRLIDGRDADSVNYELAKICQEYGHIMKSVTADNGAEFAAAGTVLDGVADLYYAHPYRSSERGTNEAHNRMIRRDVPKGLSMDTLGPSDIQAVEAKLNNLPRRQSGYQTPKELFSAAAG
;
A
#
# COMPACT_ATOMS: atom_id res chain seq x y z
N MET A 1 10.46 23.61 10.92
CA MET A 1 11.85 23.51 11.45
C MET A 1 11.71 22.95 12.86
N GLN A 2 12.16 21.71 13.12
CA GLN A 2 12.09 21.16 14.49
C GLN A 2 13.21 21.82 15.31
N GLU A 3 12.85 22.61 16.30
CA GLU A 3 13.78 22.99 17.37
C GLU A 3 14.01 21.74 18.23
N GLN A 4 15.26 21.28 18.30
CA GLN A 4 15.63 20.12 19.11
C GLN A 4 16.68 20.54 20.13
N ASN A 5 16.27 20.48 21.40
CA ASN A 5 17.10 20.73 22.58
C ASN A 5 17.73 19.40 23.07
N THR A 6 18.53 18.74 22.24
CA THR A 6 19.20 17.48 22.59
C THR A 6 20.69 17.70 22.84
N THR A 7 21.23 17.09 23.89
CA THR A 7 22.63 17.25 24.36
C THR A 7 23.67 16.45 23.58
N VAL A 8 23.27 15.53 22.70
CA VAL A 8 24.17 14.66 21.93
C VAL A 8 23.96 14.90 20.43
N ARG A 9 25.05 15.23 19.72
CA ARG A 9 25.03 15.48 18.27
C ARG A 9 25.01 14.16 17.49
N GLU A 10 23.93 13.93 16.76
CA GLU A 10 23.84 12.80 15.84
C GLU A 10 24.67 13.05 14.55
N LYS A 11 25.23 11.97 13.98
CA LYS A 11 26.05 12.05 12.76
C LYS A 11 25.21 12.46 11.56
N GLY A 12 25.67 13.46 10.80
CA GLY A 12 24.97 13.98 9.60
C GLY A 12 24.11 15.22 9.84
N HIS A 13 24.06 15.74 11.07
CA HIS A 13 23.32 16.97 11.37
C HIS A 13 24.05 18.25 10.93
N HIS A 14 23.29 19.13 10.28
CA HIS A 14 23.76 20.46 9.89
C HIS A 14 23.90 21.37 11.10
N LEU A 15 24.72 22.43 10.98
CA LEU A 15 24.87 23.42 12.05
C LEU A 15 23.52 24.12 12.32
N THR A 16 23.19 24.35 13.58
CA THR A 16 22.03 25.17 13.98
C THR A 16 22.39 26.65 14.00
N SER A 17 21.38 27.54 14.02
CA SER A 17 21.60 28.99 14.18
C SER A 17 22.39 29.31 15.46
N PHE A 18 22.08 28.60 16.55
CA PHE A 18 22.79 28.73 17.83
C PHE A 18 24.26 28.30 17.72
N GLU A 19 24.54 27.17 17.06
CA GLU A 19 25.91 26.71 16.82
C GLU A 19 26.70 27.69 15.96
N ARG A 20 26.07 28.30 14.95
CA ARG A 20 26.69 29.37 14.13
C ARG A 20 27.04 30.60 14.96
N GLY A 21 26.17 31.02 15.87
CA GLY A 21 26.46 32.12 16.81
C GLY A 21 27.63 31.81 17.74
N ARG A 22 27.74 30.57 18.23
CA ARG A 22 28.89 30.11 19.03
C ARG A 22 30.19 30.10 18.22
N ILE A 23 30.13 29.69 16.95
CA ILE A 23 31.28 29.74 16.03
C ILE A 23 31.75 31.19 15.86
N ALA A 24 30.83 32.14 15.64
CA ALA A 24 31.17 33.56 15.50
C ALA A 24 31.91 34.09 16.74
N THR A 25 31.40 33.77 17.94
CA THR A 25 31.99 34.21 19.21
C THR A 25 33.40 33.63 19.42
N LEU A 26 33.59 32.34 19.17
CA LEU A 26 34.90 31.71 19.37
C LEU A 26 35.91 32.14 18.30
N HIS A 27 35.45 32.39 17.08
CA HIS A 27 36.29 32.90 16.00
C HIS A 27 36.78 34.32 16.29
N SER A 28 35.92 35.21 16.79
CA SER A 28 36.32 36.59 17.17
C SER A 28 37.31 36.62 18.35
N GLN A 29 37.26 35.62 19.23
CA GLN A 29 38.22 35.41 20.31
C GLN A 29 39.56 34.81 19.83
N GLY A 30 39.73 34.54 18.53
CA GLY A 30 40.99 34.04 17.95
C GLY A 30 41.23 32.53 18.11
N TYR A 31 40.21 31.74 18.47
CA TYR A 31 40.36 30.29 18.57
C TYR A 31 40.58 29.65 17.20
N SER A 32 41.49 28.66 17.13
CA SER A 32 41.69 27.88 15.91
C SER A 32 40.46 27.04 15.53
N ASN A 33 40.27 26.76 14.24
CA ASN A 33 39.17 25.92 13.73
C ASN A 33 39.09 24.56 14.44
N ARG A 34 40.23 23.97 14.84
CA ARG A 34 40.27 22.70 15.59
C ARG A 34 39.77 22.83 17.04
N ALA A 35 40.01 23.97 17.67
CA ALA A 35 39.51 24.26 19.01
C ALA A 35 38.00 24.52 18.98
N ILE A 36 37.52 25.33 18.03
CA ILE A 36 36.10 25.57 17.80
C ILE A 36 35.36 24.24 17.54
N ALA A 37 35.91 23.40 16.68
CA ALA A 37 35.34 22.11 16.34
C ALA A 37 35.20 21.16 17.54
N ARG A 38 36.17 21.15 18.47
CA ARG A 38 36.10 20.38 19.73
C ARG A 38 34.98 20.87 20.65
N VAL A 39 34.76 22.18 20.71
CA VAL A 39 33.72 22.81 21.55
C VAL A 39 32.31 22.60 20.99
N ILE A 40 32.18 22.57 19.66
CA ILE A 40 30.89 22.36 18.95
C ILE A 40 30.59 20.87 18.71
N GLY A 41 31.60 20.00 18.79
CA GLY A 41 31.46 18.56 18.54
C GLY A 41 31.34 18.20 17.05
N VAL A 42 32.10 18.88 16.18
CA VAL A 42 32.16 18.63 14.72
C VAL A 42 33.57 18.39 14.23
N CYS A 43 33.74 17.99 12.96
CA CYS A 43 35.05 18.03 12.33
C CYS A 43 35.47 19.48 12.02
N HIS A 44 36.78 19.75 12.06
CA HIS A 44 37.32 21.09 11.80
C HIS A 44 37.02 21.60 10.39
N GLN A 45 36.84 20.70 9.41
CA GLN A 45 36.42 21.06 8.06
C GLN A 45 35.01 21.66 8.02
N THR A 46 34.08 21.19 8.87
CA THR A 46 32.73 21.80 8.97
C THR A 46 32.84 23.26 9.40
N ILE A 47 33.71 23.58 10.37
CA ILE A 47 33.96 24.96 10.80
C ILE A 47 34.59 25.77 9.66
N SER A 48 35.61 25.25 8.98
CA SER A 48 36.23 25.95 7.85
C SER A 48 35.25 26.25 6.72
N ASN A 49 34.39 25.28 6.37
CA ASN A 49 33.37 25.45 5.33
C ASN A 49 32.27 26.44 5.76
N GLU A 50 31.91 26.44 7.04
CA GLU A 50 30.97 27.40 7.62
C GLU A 50 31.52 28.83 7.59
N LEU A 51 32.76 29.04 8.05
CA LEU A 51 33.40 30.35 8.03
C LEU A 51 33.51 30.91 6.61
N ARG A 52 33.94 30.07 5.64
CA ARG A 52 33.97 30.45 4.22
C ARG A 52 32.58 30.79 3.68
N ARG A 53 31.54 30.08 4.12
CA ARG A 53 30.15 30.36 3.72
C ARG A 53 29.71 31.73 4.25
N GLY A 54 29.98 32.05 5.52
CA GLY A 54 29.58 33.30 6.16
C GLY A 54 30.52 34.50 5.96
N GLU A 55 31.61 34.33 5.20
CA GLU A 55 32.56 35.41 4.92
C GLU A 55 31.86 36.52 4.12
N ILE A 56 31.90 37.74 4.66
CA ILE A 56 31.38 38.97 4.07
C ILE A 56 32.43 40.08 4.13
N ASP A 57 32.47 40.93 3.10
CA ASP A 57 33.30 42.13 3.10
C ASP A 57 32.58 43.25 3.87
N GLN A 58 33.17 43.69 4.97
CA GLN A 58 32.68 44.82 5.76
C GLN A 58 33.58 46.05 5.60
N VAL A 59 32.96 47.22 5.59
CA VAL A 59 33.65 48.50 5.43
C VAL A 59 33.71 49.23 6.75
N LYS A 60 34.92 49.55 7.20
CA LYS A 60 35.16 50.45 8.33
C LYS A 60 35.76 51.75 7.82
N LYS A 61 35.22 52.89 8.26
CA LYS A 61 35.88 54.20 8.02
C LYS A 61 36.92 54.41 9.11
N VAL A 62 38.19 54.47 8.72
CA VAL A 62 39.31 54.81 9.61
C VAL A 62 39.99 56.03 9.00
N ASN A 63 40.07 57.13 9.75
CA ASN A 63 40.69 58.40 9.32
C ASN A 63 40.17 58.92 7.96
N GLY A 64 38.86 58.85 7.72
CA GLY A 64 38.23 59.33 6.48
C GLY A 64 38.36 58.42 5.26
N GLN A 65 39.16 57.35 5.33
CA GLN A 65 39.32 56.37 4.26
C GLN A 65 38.49 55.10 4.54
N ARG A 66 37.93 54.50 3.48
CA ARG A 66 37.17 53.23 3.56
C ARG A 66 38.15 52.07 3.55
N GLN A 67 38.21 51.31 4.64
CA GLN A 67 38.98 50.08 4.75
C GLN A 67 38.03 48.89 4.69
N TYR A 68 38.28 48.00 3.73
CA TYR A 68 37.55 46.74 3.59
C TYR A 68 38.24 45.67 4.42
N HIS A 69 37.48 44.92 5.21
CA HIS A 69 37.98 43.75 5.92
C HIS A 69 36.96 42.63 5.84
N ARG A 70 37.45 41.38 5.88
CA ARG A 70 36.59 40.20 5.84
C ARG A 70 36.20 39.80 7.24
N GLU A 71 34.89 39.69 7.47
CA GLU A 71 34.34 39.23 8.73
C GLU A 71 33.38 38.07 8.50
N TYR A 72 33.33 37.14 9.44
CA TYR A 72 32.34 36.07 9.43
C TYR A 72 31.03 36.57 10.05
N SER A 73 29.94 36.52 9.28
CA SER A 73 28.58 36.74 9.80
C SER A 73 27.80 35.42 9.85
N PRO A 74 27.33 35.00 11.04
CA PRO A 74 26.51 33.81 11.17
C PRO A 74 25.15 33.95 10.45
N GLU A 75 24.59 35.16 10.37
CA GLU A 75 23.36 35.47 9.64
C GLU A 75 23.56 35.29 8.13
N ALA A 76 24.64 35.84 7.56
CA ALA A 76 24.98 35.66 6.16
C ALA A 76 25.22 34.17 5.82
N ALA A 77 25.86 33.44 6.73
CA ALA A 77 26.07 32.01 6.59
C ALA A 77 24.74 31.21 6.60
N GLN A 78 23.80 31.60 7.46
CA GLN A 78 22.46 31.03 7.54
C GLN A 78 21.67 31.27 6.25
N VAL A 79 21.63 32.51 5.76
CA VAL A 79 20.92 32.85 4.51
C VAL A 79 21.48 32.07 3.32
N LYS A 80 22.82 32.02 3.18
CA LYS A 80 23.46 31.21 2.12
C LYS A 80 23.20 29.71 2.29
N TYR A 81 23.12 29.21 3.53
CA TYR A 81 22.76 27.82 3.81
C TYR A 81 21.31 27.53 3.37
N GLU A 82 20.36 28.39 3.71
CA GLU A 82 18.95 28.26 3.32
C GLU A 82 18.77 28.34 1.80
N ALA A 83 19.44 29.28 1.13
CA ALA A 83 19.44 29.39 -0.33
C ALA A 83 19.96 28.11 -1.01
N ASN A 84 21.08 27.57 -0.54
CA ASN A 84 21.62 26.30 -1.03
C ASN A 84 20.68 25.13 -0.71
N ARG A 85 20.00 25.15 0.44
CA ARG A 85 19.02 24.11 0.80
C ARG A 85 17.82 24.11 -0.12
N MET A 86 17.35 25.28 -0.56
CA MET A 86 16.26 25.37 -1.54
C MET A 86 16.62 24.70 -2.88
N SER A 87 17.86 24.82 -3.32
CA SER A 87 18.34 24.19 -4.57
C SER A 87 18.72 22.71 -4.42
N CYS A 88 18.87 22.20 -3.18
CA CYS A 88 19.14 20.78 -2.94
C CYS A 88 17.95 19.87 -3.25
N HIS A 89 16.73 20.42 -3.30
CA HIS A 89 15.52 19.65 -3.52
C HIS A 89 15.15 19.65 -5.00
N ARG A 90 14.73 18.49 -5.51
CA ARG A 90 14.19 18.40 -6.86
C ARG A 90 12.89 19.22 -6.91
N PRO A 91 12.70 20.10 -7.91
CA PRO A 91 11.48 20.90 -8.01
C PRO A 91 10.25 19.98 -8.14
N LEU A 92 9.13 20.44 -7.61
CA LEU A 92 7.85 19.74 -7.72
C LEU A 92 7.46 19.62 -9.20
N LYS A 93 7.07 18.42 -9.63
CA LYS A 93 6.62 18.17 -11.01
C LYS A 93 5.14 18.52 -11.27
N LEU A 94 4.41 19.02 -10.26
CA LEU A 94 2.94 19.11 -10.27
C LEU A 94 2.37 19.73 -11.55
N ALA A 95 2.94 20.83 -12.03
CA ALA A 95 2.45 21.51 -13.23
C ALA A 95 2.54 20.66 -14.51
N GLY A 96 3.54 19.78 -14.62
CA GLY A 96 3.78 18.95 -15.80
C GLY A 96 3.15 17.56 -15.74
N VAL A 97 2.43 17.23 -14.66
CA VAL A 97 1.85 15.89 -14.46
C VAL A 97 0.35 15.94 -14.15
N ALA A 98 -0.32 17.05 -14.47
CA ALA A 98 -1.73 17.29 -14.14
C ALA A 98 -2.65 16.21 -14.72
N ASP A 99 -2.44 15.80 -15.97
CA ASP A 99 -3.24 14.76 -16.62
C ASP A 99 -3.11 13.40 -15.93
N PHE A 100 -1.88 13.04 -15.54
CA PHE A 100 -1.65 11.83 -14.76
C PHE A 100 -2.31 11.90 -13.37
N ILE A 101 -2.29 13.07 -12.71
CA ILE A 101 -2.97 13.27 -11.43
C ILE A 101 -4.48 13.14 -11.60
N ASN A 102 -5.07 13.71 -12.65
CA ASN A 102 -6.51 13.58 -12.94
C ASN A 102 -6.89 12.12 -13.20
N TYR A 103 -6.08 11.40 -13.98
CA TYR A 103 -6.25 9.96 -14.20
C TYR A 103 -6.23 9.18 -12.88
N PHE A 104 -5.24 9.44 -12.02
CA PHE A 104 -5.16 8.80 -10.70
C PHE A 104 -6.39 9.13 -9.85
N THR A 105 -6.78 10.40 -9.75
CA THR A 105 -7.91 10.85 -8.94
C THR A 105 -9.22 10.21 -9.42
N ALA A 106 -9.45 10.14 -10.73
CA ALA A 106 -10.62 9.48 -11.30
C ALA A 106 -10.70 8.00 -10.89
N HIS A 107 -9.63 7.23 -11.09
CA HIS A 107 -9.60 5.80 -10.76
C HIS A 107 -9.59 5.54 -9.25
N LEU A 108 -9.05 6.45 -8.43
CA LEU A 108 -9.15 6.36 -6.98
C LEU A 108 -10.62 6.42 -6.53
N HIS A 109 -11.38 7.39 -7.05
CA HIS A 109 -12.77 7.62 -6.62
C HIS A 109 -13.76 6.62 -7.25
N GLN A 110 -13.60 6.31 -8.53
CA GLN A 110 -14.52 5.43 -9.26
C GLN A 110 -14.21 3.95 -8.99
N ASP A 111 -12.94 3.56 -9.10
CA ASP A 111 -12.53 2.14 -9.09
C ASP A 111 -11.88 1.72 -7.77
N GLY A 112 -11.55 2.66 -6.88
CA GLY A 112 -10.86 2.37 -5.62
C GLY A 112 -9.38 2.00 -5.81
N TRP A 113 -8.74 2.50 -6.87
CA TRP A 113 -7.34 2.20 -7.14
C TRP A 113 -6.40 2.85 -6.12
N SER A 114 -5.35 2.12 -5.74
CA SER A 114 -4.26 2.71 -4.95
C SER A 114 -3.33 3.54 -5.83
N PRO A 115 -2.55 4.49 -5.25
CA PRO A 115 -1.48 5.18 -5.97
C PRO A 115 -0.52 4.23 -6.71
N ASP A 116 -0.22 3.06 -6.13
CA ASP A 116 0.66 2.06 -6.75
C ASP A 116 -0.01 1.37 -7.96
N ALA A 117 -1.30 1.08 -7.86
CA ALA A 117 -2.07 0.48 -8.94
C ALA A 117 -2.16 1.43 -10.14
N ALA A 118 -2.49 2.71 -9.91
CA ALA A 118 -2.58 3.71 -10.97
C ALA A 118 -1.23 3.94 -11.66
N VAL A 119 -0.15 4.12 -10.89
CA VAL A 119 1.20 4.31 -11.46
C VAL A 119 1.64 3.07 -12.25
N GLY A 120 1.41 1.88 -11.70
CA GLY A 120 1.81 0.64 -12.34
C GLY A 120 1.02 0.35 -13.62
N ARG A 121 -0.29 0.58 -13.60
CA ARG A 121 -1.15 0.38 -14.77
C ARG A 121 -0.84 1.37 -15.89
N ALA A 122 -0.69 2.64 -15.57
CA ALA A 122 -0.30 3.67 -16.53
C ALA A 122 1.04 3.36 -17.23
N LYS A 123 1.99 2.77 -16.50
CA LYS A 123 3.27 2.32 -17.07
C LYS A 123 3.14 1.10 -17.96
N LEU A 124 2.34 0.12 -17.56
CA LEU A 124 2.11 -1.10 -18.34
C LEU A 124 1.49 -0.76 -19.70
N GLU A 125 0.54 0.16 -19.73
CA GLU A 125 -0.17 0.59 -20.93
C GLU A 125 0.57 1.68 -21.72
N GLY A 126 1.66 2.24 -21.19
CA GLY A 126 2.41 3.31 -21.84
C GLY A 126 1.61 4.60 -22.02
N LEU A 127 0.66 4.90 -21.12
CA LEU A 127 -0.26 6.03 -21.25
C LEU A 127 0.42 7.40 -21.17
N TYR A 128 1.56 7.48 -20.49
CA TYR A 128 2.28 8.73 -20.22
C TYR A 128 3.78 8.52 -20.37
N GLN A 129 4.49 9.55 -20.85
CA GLN A 129 5.94 9.56 -20.82
C GLN A 129 6.48 9.72 -19.37
N PRO A 130 7.72 9.30 -19.07
CA PRO A 130 8.31 9.41 -17.73
C PRO A 130 8.33 10.84 -17.15
N GLU A 131 8.31 11.85 -18.01
CA GLU A 131 8.27 13.27 -17.66
C GLU A 131 6.88 13.72 -17.21
N GLU A 132 5.83 13.14 -17.82
CA GLU A 132 4.40 13.45 -17.67
C GLU A 132 3.74 12.72 -16.51
N MET A 133 4.46 11.78 -15.88
CA MET A 133 3.97 11.06 -14.70
C MET A 133 4.96 11.08 -13.53
N VAL A 134 4.48 10.65 -12.36
CA VAL A 134 5.29 10.52 -11.16
C VAL A 134 5.42 9.08 -10.71
N SER A 135 6.48 8.79 -9.95
CA SER A 135 6.63 7.48 -9.30
C SER A 135 5.60 7.30 -8.18
N THR A 136 5.28 6.04 -7.82
CA THR A 136 4.43 5.71 -6.67
C THR A 136 4.86 6.45 -5.40
N LYS A 137 6.17 6.49 -5.12
CA LYS A 137 6.72 7.16 -3.94
C LYS A 137 6.46 8.67 -3.96
N THR A 138 6.62 9.30 -5.13
CA THR A 138 6.36 10.72 -5.31
C THR A 138 4.88 11.03 -5.17
N LEU A 139 4.00 10.19 -5.71
CA LEU A 139 2.55 10.36 -5.58
C LEU A 139 2.11 10.29 -4.11
N TYR A 140 2.59 9.29 -3.35
CA TYR A 140 2.35 9.25 -1.90
C TYR A 140 2.92 10.47 -1.17
N HIS A 141 4.11 10.95 -1.54
CA HIS A 141 4.68 12.15 -0.96
C HIS A 141 3.81 13.39 -1.19
N TYR A 142 3.22 13.54 -2.39
CA TYR A 142 2.31 14.64 -2.68
C TYR A 142 1.04 14.57 -1.81
N ILE A 143 0.48 13.37 -1.62
CA ILE A 143 -0.68 13.17 -0.73
C ILE A 143 -0.31 13.49 0.73
N ASP A 144 0.85 13.01 1.21
CA ASP A 144 1.31 13.26 2.57
C ASP A 144 1.60 14.73 2.86
N ALA A 145 2.17 15.43 1.88
CA ALA A 145 2.42 16.86 1.93
C ALA A 145 1.16 17.71 1.68
N GLN A 146 0.00 17.07 1.44
CA GLN A 146 -1.29 17.73 1.17
C GLN A 146 -1.23 18.66 -0.05
N LEU A 147 -0.47 18.25 -1.07
CA LEU A 147 -0.30 18.99 -2.33
C LEU A 147 -1.36 18.64 -3.38
N LEU A 148 -2.21 17.64 -3.09
CA LEU A 148 -3.31 17.19 -3.93
C LEU A 148 -4.63 17.33 -3.14
N GLU A 149 -5.75 17.37 -3.87
CA GLU A 149 -7.08 17.27 -3.24
C GLU A 149 -7.26 15.95 -2.50
N VAL A 150 -6.73 14.86 -3.08
CA VAL A 150 -6.70 13.53 -2.47
C VAL A 150 -5.92 13.57 -1.15
N ARG A 151 -6.56 13.09 -0.08
CA ARG A 151 -6.03 13.02 1.27
C ARG A 151 -5.71 11.59 1.68
N ASN A 152 -4.94 11.47 2.75
CA ASN A 152 -4.66 10.17 3.38
C ASN A 152 -5.91 9.43 3.89
N LEU A 153 -7.04 10.13 4.07
CA LEU A 153 -8.31 9.53 4.46
C LEU A 153 -9.00 8.81 3.29
N ASP A 154 -8.73 9.23 2.07
CA ASP A 154 -9.28 8.63 0.85
C ASP A 154 -8.57 7.31 0.48
N LEU A 155 -7.43 7.03 1.13
CA LEU A 155 -6.66 5.82 0.90
C LEU A 155 -7.16 4.67 1.78
N LEU A 156 -7.78 3.68 1.14
CA LEU A 156 -8.49 2.52 1.71
C LEU A 156 -7.77 1.77 2.87
N GLU A 157 -6.44 1.73 2.91
CA GLU A 157 -5.70 0.90 3.88
C GLU A 157 -4.70 1.65 4.76
N LYS A 158 -4.54 2.97 4.60
CA LYS A 158 -3.45 3.71 5.28
C LYS A 158 -3.65 3.88 6.79
N ASN A 159 -4.90 3.95 7.26
CA ASN A 159 -5.23 4.34 8.64
C ASN A 159 -5.60 3.17 9.57
N ARG A 160 -5.16 1.93 9.29
CA ARG A 160 -5.59 0.75 10.07
C ARG A 160 -4.55 0.25 11.08
N ARG A 161 -5.02 0.04 12.31
CA ARG A 161 -4.27 -0.63 13.39
C ARG A 161 -4.50 -2.14 13.33
N ARG A 162 -3.43 -2.92 13.33
CA ARG A 162 -3.49 -4.39 13.39
C ARG A 162 -3.74 -4.83 14.83
N THR A 163 -4.93 -5.32 15.14
CA THR A 163 -5.22 -5.98 16.43
C THR A 163 -4.85 -7.46 16.32
N LYS A 164 -4.03 -7.95 17.26
CA LYS A 164 -3.72 -9.39 17.36
C LYS A 164 -4.78 -10.04 18.25
N HIS A 165 -5.46 -11.06 17.74
CA HIS A 165 -6.26 -11.98 18.55
C HIS A 165 -5.63 -13.36 18.47
N HIS A 166 -5.30 -13.94 19.63
CA HIS A 166 -4.86 -15.33 19.75
C HIS A 166 -6.07 -16.18 20.15
N HIS A 167 -6.29 -17.27 19.43
CA HIS A 167 -7.26 -18.30 19.81
C HIS A 167 -6.56 -19.66 19.79
N SER A 168 -6.77 -20.46 20.84
CA SER A 168 -6.22 -21.82 20.95
C SER A 168 -7.24 -22.86 20.45
N PRO A 169 -6.83 -24.02 19.90
CA PRO A 169 -7.72 -24.90 19.12
C PRO A 169 -8.48 -25.93 19.98
N LYS A 170 -9.62 -26.41 19.45
CA LYS A 170 -10.19 -27.74 19.72
C LYS A 170 -10.29 -28.48 18.38
N HIS A 171 -9.88 -29.76 18.35
CA HIS A 171 -9.93 -30.59 17.14
C HIS A 171 -11.38 -30.86 16.69
N LYS A 172 -11.67 -30.63 15.41
CA LYS A 172 -12.88 -31.11 14.70
C LYS A 172 -12.46 -32.02 13.54
N ARG A 173 -13.27 -33.04 13.23
CA ARG A 173 -13.07 -33.95 12.09
C ARG A 173 -13.25 -33.21 10.76
N LEU A 174 -12.46 -33.58 9.74
CA LEU A 174 -12.57 -33.08 8.36
C LEU A 174 -13.81 -33.67 7.66
N ALA A 175 -14.45 -32.88 6.78
CA ALA A 175 -15.61 -33.29 5.98
C ALA A 175 -15.25 -34.13 4.74
N GLY A 176 -13.99 -34.10 4.28
CA GLY A 176 -13.54 -34.83 3.09
C GLY A 176 -12.01 -34.94 3.02
N ARG A 177 -11.45 -35.02 1.79
CA ARG A 177 -10.00 -35.12 1.54
C ARG A 177 -9.26 -33.95 2.18
N SER A 178 -8.17 -34.24 2.88
CA SER A 178 -7.38 -33.21 3.55
C SER A 178 -6.62 -32.36 2.54
N ILE A 179 -6.36 -31.10 2.89
CA ILE A 179 -5.44 -30.23 2.15
C ILE A 179 -4.03 -30.82 2.01
N GLU A 180 -3.64 -31.74 2.90
CA GLU A 180 -2.34 -32.44 2.83
C GLU A 180 -2.25 -33.41 1.64
N GLU A 181 -3.38 -33.90 1.16
CA GLU A 181 -3.47 -34.79 -0.01
C GLU A 181 -3.41 -34.00 -1.33
N ARG A 182 -3.48 -32.66 -1.27
CA ARG A 182 -3.43 -31.80 -2.44
C ARG A 182 -2.03 -31.77 -3.05
N PRO A 183 -1.87 -31.93 -4.37
CA PRO A 183 -0.58 -31.79 -5.04
C PRO A 183 0.12 -30.46 -4.70
N LYS A 184 1.39 -30.54 -4.30
CA LYS A 184 2.19 -29.37 -3.87
C LYS A 184 2.42 -28.36 -4.98
N SER A 185 2.30 -28.75 -6.26
CA SER A 185 2.36 -27.83 -7.41
C SER A 185 1.30 -26.73 -7.32
N ILE A 186 0.12 -27.05 -6.78
CA ILE A 186 -1.01 -26.12 -6.66
C ILE A 186 -0.68 -24.97 -5.69
N ASP A 187 0.20 -25.19 -4.70
CA ASP A 187 0.63 -24.14 -3.77
C ASP A 187 1.44 -23.04 -4.44
N GLN A 188 2.14 -23.37 -5.53
CA GLN A 188 2.96 -22.42 -6.29
C GLN A 188 2.13 -21.41 -7.07
N ARG A 189 0.82 -21.66 -7.25
CA ARG A 189 -0.13 -20.76 -7.95
C ARG A 189 0.30 -20.43 -9.38
N GLN A 190 0.97 -21.38 -10.04
CA GLN A 190 1.47 -21.24 -11.42
C GLN A 190 0.53 -21.82 -12.47
N GLU A 191 -0.45 -22.62 -12.04
CA GLU A 191 -1.39 -23.30 -12.92
C GLU A 191 -2.80 -22.71 -12.75
N PHE A 192 -3.47 -22.46 -13.88
CA PHE A 192 -4.86 -22.01 -13.93
C PHE A 192 -5.83 -23.17 -13.62
N GLY A 193 -6.94 -22.85 -12.96
CA GLY A 193 -8.06 -23.76 -12.74
C GLY A 193 -8.19 -24.29 -11.31
N HIS A 194 -7.41 -23.76 -10.38
CA HIS A 194 -7.53 -24.12 -8.96
C HIS A 194 -8.27 -23.01 -8.21
N PHE A 195 -9.36 -23.34 -7.53
CA PHE A 195 -10.25 -22.38 -6.89
C PHE A 195 -10.23 -22.51 -5.36
N GLU A 196 -10.38 -21.39 -4.65
CA GLU A 196 -10.65 -21.34 -3.21
C GLU A 196 -12.11 -20.89 -3.00
N LEU A 197 -12.89 -21.68 -2.25
CA LEU A 197 -14.32 -21.46 -1.97
C LEU A 197 -14.52 -20.90 -0.55
N ASP A 198 -15.24 -19.80 -0.36
CA ASP A 198 -15.53 -19.21 0.96
C ASP A 198 -16.90 -18.54 1.02
N THR A 199 -17.38 -18.24 2.23
CA THR A 199 -18.57 -17.39 2.44
C THR A 199 -18.23 -16.11 3.19
N VAL A 200 -18.80 -14.99 2.75
CA VAL A 200 -18.66 -13.69 3.39
C VAL A 200 -19.99 -13.31 4.05
N VAL A 201 -19.99 -13.32 5.37
CA VAL A 201 -21.17 -12.99 6.19
C VAL A 201 -21.25 -11.49 6.47
N GLY A 202 -22.41 -10.88 6.25
CA GLY A 202 -22.68 -9.47 6.60
C GLY A 202 -22.87 -9.28 8.10
N LYS A 203 -24.09 -9.53 8.58
CA LYS A 203 -24.46 -9.55 9.99
C LYS A 203 -24.42 -10.97 10.55
N ARG A 204 -24.14 -11.11 11.84
CA ARG A 204 -23.88 -12.41 12.49
C ARG A 204 -25.12 -13.20 12.94
N ASN A 205 -26.33 -12.74 12.60
CA ASN A 205 -27.56 -13.33 13.13
C ASN A 205 -27.98 -14.66 12.47
N GLY A 206 -27.19 -15.16 11.51
CA GLY A 206 -27.24 -16.55 11.05
C GLY A 206 -28.35 -16.90 10.04
N GLN A 207 -29.36 -16.05 9.87
CA GLN A 207 -30.47 -16.25 8.91
C GLN A 207 -30.46 -15.26 7.74
N GLU A 208 -29.42 -14.44 7.61
CA GLU A 208 -29.35 -13.41 6.58
C GLU A 208 -28.51 -13.91 5.41
N SER A 209 -28.78 -13.35 4.23
CA SER A 209 -28.05 -13.66 3.00
C SER A 209 -26.54 -13.55 3.20
N VAL A 210 -25.78 -14.31 2.41
CA VAL A 210 -24.31 -14.27 2.42
C VAL A 210 -23.78 -14.21 1.00
N ILE A 211 -22.52 -13.78 0.86
CA ILE A 211 -21.85 -13.82 -0.44
C ILE A 211 -21.03 -15.11 -0.50
N LEU A 212 -21.39 -16.01 -1.41
CA LEU A 212 -20.54 -17.13 -1.82
C LEU A 212 -19.42 -16.59 -2.71
N THR A 213 -18.19 -17.00 -2.43
CA THR A 213 -17.01 -16.53 -3.14
C THR A 213 -16.20 -17.71 -3.66
N LEU A 214 -15.85 -17.69 -4.94
CA LEU A 214 -14.86 -18.57 -5.52
C LEU A 214 -13.73 -17.75 -6.12
N ILE A 215 -12.49 -18.07 -5.77
CA ILE A 215 -11.31 -17.31 -6.21
C ILE A 215 -10.36 -18.22 -6.95
N GLU A 216 -10.12 -17.93 -8.22
CA GLU A 216 -9.13 -18.64 -9.02
C GLU A 216 -7.71 -18.27 -8.54
N ARG A 217 -6.88 -19.27 -8.24
CA ARG A 217 -5.63 -19.09 -7.49
C ARG A 217 -4.48 -18.53 -8.31
N GLN A 218 -4.50 -18.59 -9.64
CA GLN A 218 -3.44 -18.02 -10.48
C GLN A 218 -3.74 -16.54 -10.79
N SER A 219 -4.84 -16.29 -11.49
CA SER A 219 -5.36 -14.97 -11.92
C SER A 219 -5.87 -14.09 -10.78
N ARG A 220 -6.34 -14.69 -9.67
CA ARG A 220 -7.05 -14.01 -8.57
C ARG A 220 -8.40 -13.42 -8.94
N CYS A 221 -8.98 -13.88 -10.04
CA CYS A 221 -10.33 -13.52 -10.42
C CYS A 221 -11.32 -14.13 -9.43
N GLN A 222 -12.32 -13.35 -9.03
CA GLN A 222 -13.36 -13.74 -8.09
C GLN A 222 -14.68 -13.93 -8.81
N ILE A 223 -15.42 -14.95 -8.41
CA ILE A 223 -16.82 -15.15 -8.73
C ILE A 223 -17.57 -14.96 -7.41
N LEU A 224 -18.46 -13.97 -7.37
CA LEU A 224 -19.28 -13.62 -6.21
C LEU A 224 -20.73 -13.90 -6.53
N ARG A 225 -21.44 -14.59 -5.63
CA ARG A 225 -22.88 -14.83 -5.73
C ARG A 225 -23.55 -14.53 -4.40
N LEU A 226 -24.67 -13.81 -4.45
CA LEU A 226 -25.54 -13.62 -3.28
C LEU A 226 -26.38 -14.88 -3.10
N ILE A 227 -26.37 -15.46 -1.91
CA ILE A 227 -27.15 -16.64 -1.56
C ILE A 227 -27.98 -16.36 -0.30
N ASP A 228 -29.15 -16.99 -0.21
CA ASP A 228 -30.17 -16.71 0.82
C ASP A 228 -29.72 -17.11 2.23
N GLY A 229 -28.73 -18.00 2.36
CA GLY A 229 -28.28 -18.48 3.66
C GLY A 229 -26.88 -19.11 3.65
N ARG A 230 -26.28 -19.18 4.85
CA ARG A 230 -25.01 -19.90 5.09
C ARG A 230 -25.28 -21.34 5.51
N ASP A 231 -25.97 -22.07 4.67
CA ASP A 231 -26.32 -23.47 4.85
C ASP A 231 -25.91 -24.28 3.61
N ALA A 232 -25.87 -25.61 3.75
CA ALA A 232 -25.39 -26.49 2.70
C ALA A 232 -26.30 -26.52 1.47
N ASP A 233 -27.61 -26.31 1.63
CA ASP A 233 -28.56 -26.37 0.52
C ASP A 233 -28.42 -25.12 -0.37
N SER A 234 -28.39 -23.94 0.24
CA SER A 234 -28.16 -22.66 -0.44
C SER A 234 -26.81 -22.64 -1.18
N VAL A 235 -25.74 -23.12 -0.50
CA VAL A 235 -24.40 -23.20 -1.10
C VAL A 235 -24.37 -24.17 -2.26
N ASN A 236 -24.92 -25.37 -2.11
CA ASN A 236 -24.89 -26.39 -3.16
C ASN A 236 -25.72 -25.99 -4.38
N TYR A 237 -26.88 -25.39 -4.17
CA TYR A 237 -27.74 -24.91 -5.25
C TYR A 237 -27.01 -23.89 -6.13
N GLU A 238 -26.33 -22.91 -5.51
CA GLU A 238 -25.59 -21.91 -6.27
C GLU A 238 -24.27 -22.46 -6.82
N LEU A 239 -23.56 -23.31 -6.07
CA LEU A 239 -22.35 -23.98 -6.55
C LEU A 239 -22.62 -24.82 -7.80
N ALA A 240 -23.79 -25.47 -7.90
CA ALA A 240 -24.17 -26.24 -9.07
C ALA A 240 -24.29 -25.35 -10.32
N LYS A 241 -24.88 -24.14 -10.19
CA LYS A 241 -24.92 -23.17 -11.29
C LYS A 241 -23.54 -22.69 -11.69
N ILE A 242 -22.66 -22.43 -10.72
CA ILE A 242 -21.28 -22.03 -10.99
C ILE A 242 -20.54 -23.16 -11.71
N CYS A 243 -20.78 -24.43 -11.35
CA CYS A 243 -20.21 -25.58 -12.06
C CYS A 243 -20.75 -25.71 -13.49
N GLN A 244 -22.01 -25.36 -13.74
CA GLN A 244 -22.55 -25.29 -15.10
C GLN A 244 -21.85 -24.21 -15.94
N GLU A 245 -21.57 -23.04 -15.34
CA GLU A 245 -20.95 -21.91 -16.04
C GLU A 245 -19.42 -22.09 -16.23
N TYR A 246 -18.72 -22.58 -15.21
CA TYR A 246 -17.25 -22.60 -15.14
C TYR A 246 -16.64 -23.99 -14.91
N GLY A 247 -17.43 -25.07 -14.82
CA GLY A 247 -16.92 -26.40 -14.47
C GLY A 247 -15.83 -26.90 -15.42
N HIS A 248 -15.90 -26.54 -16.70
CA HIS A 248 -14.94 -26.92 -17.73
C HIS A 248 -13.51 -26.37 -17.49
N ILE A 249 -13.34 -25.32 -16.68
CA ILE A 249 -12.01 -24.77 -16.31
C ILE A 249 -11.58 -25.17 -14.89
N MET A 250 -12.44 -25.84 -14.12
CA MET A 250 -12.14 -26.22 -12.73
C MET A 250 -11.35 -27.52 -12.69
N LYS A 251 -10.17 -27.48 -12.07
CA LYS A 251 -9.33 -28.65 -11.78
C LYS A 251 -9.46 -29.09 -10.34
N SER A 252 -9.43 -28.13 -9.41
CA SER A 252 -9.63 -28.41 -7.98
C SER A 252 -10.29 -27.25 -7.25
N VAL A 253 -11.05 -27.56 -6.22
CA VAL A 253 -11.62 -26.58 -5.29
C VAL A 253 -11.08 -26.83 -3.88
N THR A 254 -10.78 -25.75 -3.16
CA THR A 254 -10.37 -25.81 -1.75
C THR A 254 -11.36 -25.05 -0.88
N ALA A 255 -12.04 -25.75 0.03
CA ALA A 255 -12.99 -25.19 0.99
C ALA A 255 -12.41 -25.19 2.42
N ASP A 256 -13.01 -24.43 3.34
CA ASP A 256 -12.78 -24.66 4.76
C ASP A 256 -13.70 -25.77 5.26
N ASN A 257 -13.48 -26.23 6.48
CA ASN A 257 -14.27 -27.28 7.08
C ASN A 257 -15.59 -26.76 7.69
N GLY A 258 -16.17 -25.73 7.08
CA GLY A 258 -17.48 -25.17 7.42
C GLY A 258 -18.60 -26.18 7.14
N ALA A 259 -19.64 -26.15 7.97
CA ALA A 259 -20.79 -27.05 7.80
C ALA A 259 -21.54 -26.78 6.48
N GLU A 260 -21.50 -25.53 6.01
CA GLU A 260 -22.09 -25.10 4.74
C GLU A 260 -21.41 -25.73 3.52
N PHE A 261 -20.17 -26.23 3.65
CA PHE A 261 -19.45 -26.89 2.56
C PHE A 261 -19.39 -28.40 2.70
N ALA A 262 -20.04 -28.98 3.72
CA ALA A 262 -19.96 -30.42 4.01
C ALA A 262 -20.49 -31.28 2.84
N ALA A 263 -21.45 -30.75 2.08
CA ALA A 263 -22.05 -31.44 0.94
C ALA A 263 -21.53 -30.93 -0.42
N ALA A 264 -20.53 -30.04 -0.47
CA ALA A 264 -19.99 -29.52 -1.73
C ALA A 264 -19.38 -30.62 -2.62
N GLY A 265 -18.93 -31.72 -2.00
CA GLY A 265 -18.38 -32.87 -2.72
C GLY A 265 -19.38 -33.55 -3.66
N THR A 266 -20.68 -33.48 -3.40
CA THR A 266 -21.70 -34.08 -4.30
C THR A 266 -21.87 -33.27 -5.58
N VAL A 267 -21.71 -31.94 -5.49
CA VAL A 267 -21.86 -31.03 -6.63
C VAL A 267 -20.60 -31.02 -7.49
N LEU A 268 -19.42 -31.16 -6.87
CA LEU A 268 -18.14 -31.13 -7.55
C LEU A 268 -17.70 -32.50 -8.09
N ASP A 269 -18.43 -33.57 -7.78
CA ASP A 269 -18.12 -34.90 -8.30
C ASP A 269 -18.15 -34.92 -9.83
N GLY A 270 -17.09 -35.44 -10.44
CA GLY A 270 -16.88 -35.40 -11.90
C GLY A 270 -16.56 -34.02 -12.48
N VAL A 271 -16.55 -32.94 -11.68
CA VAL A 271 -16.19 -31.58 -12.11
C VAL A 271 -14.76 -31.23 -11.68
N ALA A 272 -14.43 -31.36 -10.39
CA ALA A 272 -13.13 -30.96 -9.84
C ALA A 272 -12.79 -31.68 -8.54
N ASP A 273 -11.49 -31.85 -8.24
CA ASP A 273 -11.05 -32.40 -6.96
C ASP A 273 -11.33 -31.43 -5.79
N LEU A 274 -12.03 -31.89 -4.76
CA LEU A 274 -12.33 -31.09 -3.56
C LEU A 274 -11.38 -31.42 -2.40
N TYR A 275 -10.78 -30.38 -1.82
CA TYR A 275 -9.91 -30.46 -0.65
C TYR A 275 -10.38 -29.54 0.48
N TYR A 276 -10.20 -29.97 1.73
CA TYR A 276 -10.57 -29.20 2.92
C TYR A 276 -9.35 -28.75 3.72
N ALA A 277 -9.25 -27.45 3.99
CA ALA A 277 -8.23 -26.89 4.87
C ALA A 277 -8.40 -27.37 6.32
N HIS A 278 -7.31 -27.38 7.08
CA HIS A 278 -7.36 -27.76 8.49
C HIS A 278 -8.21 -26.77 9.29
N PRO A 279 -8.98 -27.25 10.29
CA PRO A 279 -9.70 -26.37 11.21
C PRO A 279 -8.77 -25.31 11.82
N TYR A 280 -9.23 -24.06 11.84
CA TYR A 280 -8.52 -22.90 12.41
C TYR A 280 -7.16 -22.57 11.79
N ARG A 281 -6.82 -23.09 10.59
CA ARG A 281 -5.63 -22.70 9.82
C ARG A 281 -5.97 -21.83 8.61
N SER A 282 -6.39 -20.58 8.88
CA SER A 282 -6.75 -19.62 7.82
C SER A 282 -5.62 -19.33 6.83
N SER A 283 -4.35 -19.51 7.22
CA SER A 283 -3.18 -19.31 6.36
C SER A 283 -3.14 -20.26 5.15
N GLU A 284 -3.76 -21.44 5.25
CA GLU A 284 -3.85 -22.42 4.14
C GLU A 284 -4.78 -21.94 3.02
N ARG A 285 -5.57 -20.89 3.30
CA ARG A 285 -6.49 -20.17 2.40
C ARG A 285 -6.21 -18.67 2.42
N GLY A 286 -4.93 -18.29 2.44
CA GLY A 286 -4.52 -16.89 2.56
C GLY A 286 -5.04 -15.97 1.44
N THR A 287 -5.49 -16.54 0.31
CA THR A 287 -6.14 -15.78 -0.77
C THR A 287 -7.49 -15.26 -0.30
N ASN A 288 -8.33 -16.13 0.27
CA ASN A 288 -9.65 -15.75 0.76
C ASN A 288 -9.59 -14.64 1.81
N GLU A 289 -8.65 -14.71 2.77
CA GLU A 289 -8.51 -13.64 3.77
C GLU A 289 -8.20 -12.28 3.13
N ALA A 290 -7.29 -12.24 2.15
CA ALA A 290 -6.96 -11.00 1.45
C ALA A 290 -8.14 -10.46 0.65
N HIS A 291 -8.89 -11.32 -0.03
CA HIS A 291 -10.00 -10.91 -0.90
C HIS A 291 -11.26 -10.56 -0.13
N ASN A 292 -11.58 -11.31 0.93
CA ASN A 292 -12.63 -10.95 1.87
C ASN A 292 -12.40 -9.54 2.42
N ARG A 293 -11.14 -9.17 2.73
CA ARG A 293 -10.81 -7.79 3.14
C ARG A 293 -11.09 -6.75 2.04
N MET A 294 -10.92 -7.10 0.77
CA MET A 294 -11.26 -6.20 -0.34
C MET A 294 -12.77 -6.07 -0.50
N ILE A 295 -13.53 -7.17 -0.43
CA ILE A 295 -15.00 -7.16 -0.44
C ILE A 295 -15.53 -6.28 0.70
N ARG A 296 -14.88 -6.28 1.88
CA ARG A 296 -15.27 -5.44 3.02
C ARG A 296 -15.13 -3.92 2.80
N ARG A 297 -14.53 -3.47 1.69
CA ARG A 297 -14.48 -2.05 1.33
C ARG A 297 -15.84 -1.54 0.91
N ASP A 298 -16.57 -2.35 0.15
CA ASP A 298 -17.91 -2.02 -0.35
C ASP A 298 -19.02 -2.72 0.46
N VAL A 299 -18.68 -3.82 1.16
CA VAL A 299 -19.63 -4.60 1.99
C VAL A 299 -19.13 -4.74 3.44
N PRO A 300 -19.25 -3.67 4.28
CA PRO A 300 -18.75 -3.67 5.64
C PRO A 300 -19.33 -4.78 6.53
N LYS A 301 -18.62 -5.11 7.61
CA LYS A 301 -19.18 -6.02 8.64
C LYS A 301 -20.39 -5.36 9.30
N GLY A 302 -21.45 -6.14 9.53
CA GLY A 302 -22.68 -5.67 10.15
C GLY A 302 -23.72 -5.11 9.17
N LEU A 303 -23.35 -4.87 7.91
CA LEU A 303 -24.33 -4.62 6.84
C LEU A 303 -25.14 -5.91 6.64
N SER A 304 -26.47 -5.78 6.60
CA SER A 304 -27.34 -6.90 6.20
C SER A 304 -27.18 -7.11 4.70
N MET A 305 -26.94 -8.34 4.27
CA MET A 305 -26.80 -8.65 2.85
C MET A 305 -28.15 -8.67 2.14
N ASP A 306 -29.26 -8.73 2.87
CA ASP A 306 -30.62 -8.71 2.33
C ASP A 306 -30.97 -7.33 1.72
N THR A 307 -30.18 -6.30 2.04
CA THR A 307 -30.31 -4.98 1.40
C THR A 307 -29.57 -4.87 0.07
N LEU A 308 -28.80 -5.90 -0.30
CA LEU A 308 -28.02 -5.92 -1.54
C LEU A 308 -28.75 -6.76 -2.59
N GLY A 309 -28.73 -6.30 -3.83
CA GLY A 309 -29.19 -7.06 -4.99
C GLY A 309 -28.05 -7.77 -5.73
N PRO A 310 -28.37 -8.71 -6.63
CA PRO A 310 -27.39 -9.32 -7.52
C PRO A 310 -26.54 -8.31 -8.32
N SER A 311 -27.13 -7.17 -8.72
CA SER A 311 -26.43 -6.09 -9.43
C SER A 311 -25.35 -5.43 -8.57
N ASP A 312 -25.60 -5.26 -7.27
CA ASP A 312 -24.61 -4.67 -6.35
C ASP A 312 -23.42 -5.61 -6.19
N ILE A 313 -23.68 -6.91 -6.08
CA ILE A 313 -22.63 -7.93 -5.99
C ILE A 313 -21.81 -8.00 -7.29
N GLN A 314 -22.46 -7.91 -8.44
CA GLN A 314 -21.76 -7.83 -9.74
C GLN A 314 -20.90 -6.57 -9.85
N ALA A 315 -21.36 -5.42 -9.34
CA ALA A 315 -20.57 -4.20 -9.32
C ALA A 315 -19.32 -4.35 -8.43
N VAL A 316 -19.45 -4.97 -7.26
CA VAL A 316 -18.32 -5.29 -6.37
C VAL A 316 -17.36 -6.26 -7.06
N GLU A 317 -17.88 -7.33 -7.68
CA GLU A 317 -17.08 -8.31 -8.42
C GLU A 317 -16.28 -7.63 -9.54
N ALA A 318 -16.95 -6.83 -10.39
CA ALA A 318 -16.32 -6.12 -11.49
C ALA A 318 -15.23 -5.17 -11.00
N LYS A 319 -15.49 -4.39 -9.96
CA LYS A 319 -14.50 -3.48 -9.36
C LYS A 319 -13.26 -4.23 -8.88
N LEU A 320 -13.43 -5.35 -8.19
CA LEU A 320 -12.31 -6.14 -7.67
C LEU A 320 -11.54 -6.89 -8.77
N ASN A 321 -12.23 -7.35 -9.81
CA ASN A 321 -11.63 -8.07 -10.93
C ASN A 321 -10.98 -7.14 -11.96
N ASN A 322 -11.37 -5.87 -12.01
CA ASN A 322 -10.73 -4.83 -12.82
C ASN A 322 -9.64 -4.05 -12.07
N LEU A 323 -9.42 -4.32 -10.78
CA LEU A 323 -8.36 -3.66 -10.00
C LEU A 323 -6.96 -4.18 -10.41
N PRO A 324 -6.06 -3.33 -10.95
CA PRO A 324 -4.70 -3.72 -11.30
C PRO A 324 -3.91 -4.16 -10.08
N ARG A 325 -3.13 -5.25 -10.20
CA ARG A 325 -2.35 -5.77 -9.07
C ARG A 325 -0.87 -5.87 -9.38
N ARG A 326 -0.04 -5.36 -8.48
CA ARG A 326 1.43 -5.42 -8.62
C ARG A 326 1.97 -6.84 -8.76
N GLN A 327 1.36 -7.82 -8.09
CA GLN A 327 1.77 -9.23 -8.16
C GLN A 327 1.61 -9.85 -9.55
N SER A 328 0.70 -9.30 -10.38
CA SER A 328 0.43 -9.70 -11.76
C SER A 328 1.01 -8.70 -12.76
N GLY A 329 2.06 -7.97 -12.39
CA GLY A 329 2.65 -6.96 -13.28
C GLY A 329 1.69 -5.82 -13.64
N TYR A 330 0.70 -5.54 -12.80
CA TYR A 330 -0.36 -4.55 -13.00
C TYR A 330 -1.38 -4.91 -14.09
N GLN A 331 -1.43 -6.16 -14.52
CA GLN A 331 -2.61 -6.71 -15.19
C GLN A 331 -3.75 -6.91 -14.19
N THR A 332 -4.99 -6.82 -14.67
CA THR A 332 -6.18 -7.05 -13.86
C THR A 332 -6.47 -8.55 -13.74
N PRO A 333 -7.07 -9.01 -12.62
CA PRO A 333 -7.53 -10.39 -12.51
C PRO A 333 -8.44 -10.84 -13.66
N LYS A 334 -9.31 -9.94 -14.16
CA LYS A 334 -10.19 -10.20 -15.30
C LYS A 334 -9.41 -10.50 -16.57
N GLU A 335 -8.39 -9.69 -16.89
CA GLU A 335 -7.55 -9.90 -18.08
C GLU A 335 -6.83 -11.25 -18.03
N LEU A 336 -6.23 -11.57 -16.88
CA LEU A 336 -5.53 -12.83 -16.69
C LEU A 336 -6.46 -14.04 -16.78
N PHE A 337 -7.64 -13.93 -16.20
CA PHE A 337 -8.64 -14.98 -16.26
C PHE A 337 -9.14 -15.21 -17.67
N SER A 338 -9.50 -14.15 -18.40
CA SER A 338 -9.93 -14.26 -19.80
C SER A 338 -8.84 -14.82 -20.71
N ALA A 339 -7.58 -14.47 -20.48
CA ALA A 339 -6.45 -14.99 -21.26
C ALA A 339 -6.14 -16.47 -20.99
N ALA A 340 -6.51 -17.00 -19.82
CA ALA A 340 -6.26 -18.40 -19.45
C ALA A 340 -7.48 -19.32 -19.61
N ALA A 341 -8.69 -18.75 -19.58
CA ALA A 341 -9.96 -19.47 -19.73
C ALA A 341 -10.44 -19.57 -21.19
N GLY A 342 -9.98 -18.66 -22.07
CA GLY A 342 -10.15 -18.76 -23.52
C GLY A 342 -9.07 -19.62 -24.16
#